data_AF-A0A963K5K2-F1
#
_entry.id   AF-A0A963K5K2-F1
#
_cell.length_a   1.000
_cell.length_b   1.000
_cell.length_c   1.000
_cell.angle_alpha   90.00
_cell.angle_beta   90.00
_cell.angle_gamma   90.00
#
_symmetry.space_group_name_H-M   'P 1'
#
loop_
_entity.id
_entity.type
_entity.pdbx_description
1 polymer ?
#
loop_
_entity_poly.entity_id
_entity_poly.type
_entity_poly.pdbx_seq_one_letter_code
_entity_poly.pdbx_strand_id
1 'polypeptide(L)' 'MSAFADHLQLSKHAARGRHGVVAAQNLKAATVGAEVLKAGGHAIDAAVATSLALAATEPWMSGLGGGSTMLILDRATGEV' A
#
# COMPACT_ATOMS: atom_id res chain seq x y z
N MET A 1 -17.97 -20.86 -26.78
CA MET A 1 -16.91 -19.93 -26.30
C MET A 1 -16.56 -20.12 -24.81
N SER A 2 -16.92 -21.22 -24.12
CA SER A 2 -16.54 -21.42 -22.70
C SER A 2 -15.35 -22.35 -22.46
N ALA A 3 -14.99 -23.23 -23.40
CA ALA A 3 -13.94 -24.24 -23.19
C ALA A 3 -12.49 -23.71 -23.13
N PHE A 4 -12.23 -22.46 -23.52
CA PHE A 4 -10.89 -21.86 -23.48
C PHE A 4 -10.52 -21.26 -22.11
N ALA A 5 -11.51 -20.77 -21.36
CA ALA A 5 -11.28 -20.15 -20.06
C ALA A 5 -10.97 -21.19 -18.95
N ASP A 6 -11.56 -22.39 -19.04
CA ASP A 6 -11.45 -23.43 -18.01
C ASP A 6 -10.07 -24.11 -17.90
N HIS A 7 -9.16 -23.88 -18.85
CA HIS A 7 -7.80 -24.46 -18.84
C HIS A 7 -6.68 -23.47 -18.56
N LEU A 8 -6.97 -22.17 -18.50
CA LEU A 8 -6.00 -21.16 -18.10
C LEU A 8 -6.06 -20.93 -16.58
N GLN A 9 -5.29 -21.72 -15.84
CA GLN A 9 -5.06 -21.49 -14.41
C GLN A 9 -4.10 -20.30 -14.21
N LEU A 10 -4.61 -19.08 -14.44
CA LEU A 10 -3.89 -17.83 -14.23
C LEU A 10 -4.01 -17.41 -12.75
N SER A 11 -2.96 -17.64 -11.97
CA SER A 11 -2.86 -17.06 -10.62
C SER A 11 -1.80 -15.96 -10.58
N LYS A 12 -2.14 -14.81 -9.99
CA LYS A 12 -1.18 -13.76 -9.66
C LYS A 12 -0.60 -14.07 -8.29
N HIS A 13 0.73 -14.21 -8.22
CA HIS A 13 1.40 -14.40 -6.93
C HIS A 13 1.17 -13.17 -6.04
N ALA A 14 0.60 -13.39 -4.86
CA ALA A 14 0.43 -12.35 -3.86
C ALA A 14 1.79 -11.97 -3.25
N ALA A 15 2.04 -10.66 -3.10
CA ALA A 15 3.19 -10.19 -2.34
C ALA A 15 3.04 -10.59 -0.87
N ARG A 16 4.13 -11.05 -0.25
CA ARG A 16 4.17 -11.47 1.15
C ARG A 16 5.33 -10.80 1.87
N GLY A 17 5.11 -10.36 3.10
CA GLY A 17 6.14 -9.81 3.98
C GLY A 17 5.93 -10.29 5.41
N ARG A 18 6.99 -10.76 6.08
CA ARG A 18 6.92 -11.25 7.47
C ARG A 18 6.60 -10.15 8.48
N HIS A 19 6.94 -8.90 8.14
CA HIS A 19 6.88 -7.74 9.04
C HIS A 19 5.93 -6.65 8.55
N GLY A 20 5.10 -6.95 7.55
CA GLY A 20 4.16 -6.01 6.95
C GLY A 20 4.28 -5.94 5.43
N VAL A 21 3.31 -5.29 4.80
CA VAL A 21 3.21 -5.07 3.37
C VAL A 21 2.70 -3.65 3.14
N VAL A 22 3.27 -2.95 2.16
CA VAL A 22 2.78 -1.64 1.67
C VAL A 22 2.40 -1.81 0.21
N ALA A 23 1.23 -1.31 -0.16
CA ALA A 23 0.75 -1.28 -1.54
C ALA A 23 0.41 0.17 -1.91
N ALA A 24 0.91 0.62 -3.06
CA ALA A 24 0.63 1.93 -3.62
C ALA A 24 0.64 1.85 -5.15
N GLN A 25 0.07 2.85 -5.82
CA GLN A 25 0.09 3.00 -7.27
C GLN A 25 1.53 3.12 -7.80
N ASN A 26 2.35 3.97 -7.19
CA ASN A 26 3.76 4.11 -7.53
C ASN A 26 4.66 3.12 -6.75
N LEU A 27 5.51 2.37 -7.46
CA LEU A 27 6.46 1.43 -6.84
C LEU A 27 7.41 2.13 -5.85
N LYS A 28 7.97 3.30 -6.21
CA LYS A 28 8.91 4.02 -5.34
C LYS A 28 8.23 4.47 -4.05
N ALA A 29 6.99 4.93 -4.14
CA ALA A 29 6.22 5.31 -2.96
C ALA A 29 5.95 4.12 -2.03
N ALA A 30 5.55 2.97 -2.60
CA ALA A 30 5.39 1.74 -1.81
C ALA A 30 6.70 1.30 -1.14
N THR A 31 7.83 1.42 -1.85
CA THR A 31 9.17 1.13 -1.29
C THR A 31 9.52 2.05 -0.12
N VAL A 32 9.22 3.35 -0.20
CA VAL A 32 9.45 4.29 0.91
C VAL A 32 8.67 3.87 2.16
N GLY A 33 7.39 3.55 2.03
CA GLY A 33 6.60 3.02 3.16
C GLY A 33 7.16 1.71 3.71
N ALA A 34 7.59 0.80 2.83
CA ALA A 34 8.17 -0.47 3.24
C ALA A 34 9.50 -0.30 4.01
N GLU A 35 10.35 0.66 3.62
CA GLU A 35 11.57 0.97 4.37
C GLU A 35 11.27 1.60 5.74
N VAL A 36 10.18 2.38 5.88
CA VAL A 36 9.72 2.87 7.19
C VAL A 36 9.28 1.73 8.10
N LEU A 37 8.51 0.75 7.59
CA LEU A 37 8.17 -0.45 8.37
C LEU A 37 9.43 -1.22 8.77
N LYS A 38 10.38 -1.38 7.85
CA LYS A 38 11.65 -2.08 8.10
C LYS A 38 12.53 -1.35 9.12
N ALA A 39 12.43 -0.02 9.20
CA ALA A 39 13.09 0.80 10.22
C ALA A 39 12.39 0.75 11.60
N GLY A 40 11.28 0.01 11.73
CA GLY A 40 10.55 -0.17 12.98
C GLY A 40 9.36 0.78 13.17
N GLY A 41 8.99 1.55 12.14
CA GLY A 41 7.77 2.35 12.14
C GLY A 41 6.51 1.47 12.13
N HIS A 42 5.41 2.00 12.67
CA HIS A 42 4.11 1.32 12.65
C HIS A 42 3.35 1.58 11.34
N ALA A 43 2.18 0.96 11.17
CA ALA A 43 1.39 1.04 9.93
C ALA A 43 1.02 2.48 9.51
N ILE A 44 0.74 3.37 10.47
CA ILE A 44 0.38 4.76 10.19
C ILE A 44 1.61 5.55 9.69
N ASP A 45 2.80 5.33 10.26
CA ASP A 45 4.04 6.00 9.80
C ASP A 45 4.32 5.63 8.34
N ALA A 46 4.23 4.34 8.03
CA ALA A 46 4.42 3.84 6.68
C ALA A 46 3.40 4.41 5.70
N ALA A 47 2.13 4.54 6.11
CA ALA A 47 1.09 5.15 5.28
C ALA A 47 1.36 6.64 5.02
N VAL A 48 1.75 7.41 6.04
CA VAL A 48 2.11 8.83 5.91
C VAL A 48 3.33 9.00 5.00
N ALA A 49 4.39 8.21 5.20
CA ALA A 49 5.58 8.26 4.36
C ALA A 49 5.28 7.89 2.89
N THR A 50 4.42 6.89 2.68
CA THR A 50 3.95 6.51 1.34
C THR A 50 3.17 7.65 0.69
N SER A 51 2.26 8.30 1.42
CA SER A 51 1.46 9.42 0.92
C SER A 51 2.34 10.63 0.54
N LEU A 52 3.33 10.97 1.38
CA LEU A 52 4.29 12.02 1.06
C LEU A 52 5.13 11.67 -0.19
N ALA A 53 5.53 10.42 -0.35
CA ALA A 53 6.23 9.97 -1.55
C ALA A 53 5.32 9.99 -2.79
N LEU A 54 4.02 9.67 -2.65
CA LEU A 54 3.04 9.80 -3.74
C LEU A 54 2.86 11.26 -4.17
N ALA A 55 2.87 12.22 -3.24
CA ALA A 55 2.82 13.64 -3.59
C ALA A 55 3.95 14.08 -4.54
N ALA A 56 5.12 13.43 -4.47
CA ALA A 56 6.25 13.69 -5.37
C ALA A 56 6.25 12.81 -6.64
N THR A 57 5.82 11.56 -6.52
CA THR A 57 5.96 10.55 -7.60
C THR A 57 4.69 10.35 -8.42
N GLU A 58 3.55 10.85 -7.93
CA GLU A 58 2.21 10.74 -8.51
C GLU A 58 1.36 12.01 -8.20
N PRO A 59 1.82 13.21 -8.62
CA PRO A 59 1.25 14.49 -8.17
C PRO A 59 -0.15 14.81 -8.73
N TRP A 60 -0.66 14.03 -9.68
CA TRP A 60 -1.93 14.32 -10.36
C TRP A 60 -3.17 13.82 -9.61
N MET A 61 -3.02 12.83 -8.72
CA MET A 61 -4.13 12.29 -7.89
C MET A 61 -3.96 12.58 -6.39
N SER A 62 -2.75 12.91 -5.95
CA SER A 62 -2.40 13.01 -4.52
C SER A 62 -1.41 14.15 -4.29
N GLY A 63 -1.52 14.84 -3.15
CA GLY A 63 -0.61 15.95 -2.85
C GLY A 63 -1.01 16.80 -1.64
N LEU A 64 -0.07 17.64 -1.21
CA LEU A 64 -0.17 18.47 -0.01
C LEU A 64 -1.29 19.53 -0.07
N GLY A 65 -1.66 19.96 -1.28
CA GLY A 65 -2.73 20.95 -1.49
C GLY A 65 -4.14 20.36 -1.54
N GLY A 66 -4.27 19.03 -1.44
CA GLY A 66 -5.55 18.32 -1.48
C GLY A 66 -6.06 17.91 -0.11
N GLY A 67 -6.85 16.84 -0.08
CA GLY A 67 -7.33 16.21 1.15
C GLY A 67 -7.57 14.72 0.94
N SER A 68 -7.53 13.95 2.04
CA SER A 68 -7.76 12.51 2.04
C SER A 68 -8.40 12.06 3.35
N THR A 69 -8.99 10.88 3.34
CA THR A 69 -9.39 10.16 4.55
C THR A 69 -8.49 8.94 4.75
N MET A 70 -8.28 8.56 6.01
CA MET A 70 -7.55 7.34 6.37
C MET A 70 -8.47 6.46 7.22
N LEU A 71 -8.58 5.19 6.85
CA LEU A 71 -9.25 4.16 7.65
C LEU A 71 -8.17 3.41 8.43
N ILE A 72 -8.32 3.30 9.74
CA ILE A 72 -7.28 2.78 10.63
C ILE A 72 -7.89 1.71 11.51
N LEU A 73 -7.40 0.47 11.41
CA LEU A 73 -7.64 -0.52 12.44
C LEU A 73 -6.61 -0.33 13.55
N ASP A 74 -7.04 0.07 14.75
CA ASP A 74 -6.17 0.04 15.92
C ASP A 74 -5.99 -1.42 16.36
N ARG A 75 -4.75 -1.89 16.31
CA ARG A 75 -4.42 -3.27 16.72
C ARG A 75 -4.68 -3.50 18.22
N ALA A 76 -4.49 -2.48 19.06
CA ALA A 76 -4.60 -2.60 20.50
C ALA A 76 -6.06 -2.76 20.95
N THR A 77 -6.98 -2.01 20.34
CA THR A 77 -8.41 -2.04 20.69
C THR A 77 -9.24 -2.94 19.77
N GLY A 78 -8.77 -3.17 18.53
CA GLY A 78 -9.52 -3.87 17.48
C GLY A 78 -10.59 -3.01 16.80
N GLU A 79 -10.63 -1.71 17.09
CA GLU A 79 -11.58 -0.76 16.51
C GLU A 79 -11.07 -0.22 15.17
N VAL A 80 -12.02 0.18 14.32
CA VAL A 80 -11.79 0.74 12.97
C VAL A 80 -12.23 2.20 12.92
#